data_AF-A0A7W1CZ28-F1
#
_entry.id   AF-A0A7W1CZ28-F1
#
_cell.length_a   1.000
_cell.length_b   1.000
_cell.length_c   1.000
_cell.angle_alpha   90.00
_cell.angle_beta   90.00
_cell.angle_gamma   90.00
#
_symmetry.space_group_name_H-M   'P 1'
#
loop_
_entity.id
_entity.type
_entity.pdbx_description
1 polymer ?
#
loop_
_entity_poly.entity_id
_entity_poly.type
_entity_poly.pdbx_seq_one_letter_code
_entity_poly.pdbx_strand_id
1 'polypeptide(L)'
;MTLVPLAASAILEYASEHAALFERAERLREKADRLERAGIPSESAANRAERAWAEVETGLHALRTSFASSAGGRAGERAFDHEIERLYPTLGVPGH
;
A
#
# COMPACT_ATOMS: atom_id res chain seq x y z
N MET A 1 4.26 10.83 -23.23
CA MET A 1 4.72 10.74 -21.83
C MET A 1 4.69 9.27 -21.44
N THR A 2 5.70 8.78 -20.73
CA THR A 2 5.75 7.37 -20.29
C THR A 2 4.89 7.21 -19.03
N LEU A 3 4.14 6.10 -18.93
CA LEU A 3 3.19 5.88 -17.83
C LEU A 3 3.87 5.59 -16.49
N VAL A 4 5.08 5.02 -16.52
CA VAL A 4 5.85 4.64 -15.33
C VAL A 4 6.20 5.85 -14.45
N PRO A 5 6.86 6.92 -14.94
CA PRO A 5 7.17 8.08 -14.09
C PRO A 5 5.92 8.85 -13.63
N LEU A 6 4.82 8.80 -14.42
CA LEU A 6 3.54 9.37 -14.00
C LEU A 6 2.92 8.56 -12.85
N ALA A 7 2.92 7.24 -12.95
CA ALA A 7 2.45 6.35 -11.88
C ALA A 7 3.29 6.53 -10.61
N ALA A 8 4.61 6.55 -10.73
CA ALA A 8 5.52 6.78 -9.61
C ALA A 8 5.23 8.10 -8.90
N SER A 9 5.04 9.19 -9.66
CA SER A 9 4.73 10.50 -9.09
C SER A 9 3.38 10.50 -8.36
N ALA A 10 2.34 9.93 -8.97
CA ALA A 10 1.01 9.85 -8.37
C ALA A 10 1.00 9.03 -7.07
N ILE A 11 1.75 7.92 -7.04
CA ILE A 11 1.90 7.07 -5.85
C ILE A 11 2.61 7.82 -4.73
N LEU A 12 3.72 8.49 -5.04
CA LEU A 12 4.51 9.24 -4.05
C LEU A 12 3.74 10.45 -3.49
N GLU A 13 3.00 11.15 -4.35
CA GLU A 13 2.14 12.26 -3.95
C GLU A 13 1.03 11.76 -3.01
N TYR A 14 0.31 10.71 -3.41
CA TYR A 14 -0.72 10.10 -2.57
C TYR A 14 -0.18 9.62 -1.22
N ALA A 15 0.97 8.96 -1.21
CA ALA A 15 1.61 8.49 0.01
C ALA A 15 2.05 9.64 0.92
N SER A 16 2.54 10.75 0.34
CA SER A 16 2.88 11.95 1.09
C SER A 16 1.65 12.61 1.72
N GLU A 17 0.55 12.72 0.97
CA GLU A 17 -0.71 13.28 1.47
C GLU A 17 -1.34 12.41 2.57
N HIS A 18 -1.18 11.10 2.46
CA HIS A 18 -1.74 10.11 3.38
C HIS A 18 -0.70 9.54 4.34
N ALA A 19 0.43 10.23 4.56
CA ALA A 19 1.58 9.71 5.32
C ALA A 19 1.17 9.18 6.70
N ALA A 20 0.29 9.89 7.41
CA ALA A 20 -0.22 9.47 8.72
C ALA A 20 -0.95 8.12 8.69
N LEU A 21 -1.63 7.78 7.58
CA LEU A 21 -2.30 6.50 7.39
C LEU A 21 -1.28 5.37 7.23
N PHE A 22 -0.27 5.58 6.37
CA PHE A 22 0.81 4.61 6.14
C PHE A 22 1.64 4.37 7.41
N GLU A 23 2.06 5.44 8.09
CA GLU A 23 2.80 5.35 9.36
C GLU A 23 1.99 4.62 10.45
N ARG A 24 0.67 4.80 10.47
CA ARG A 24 -0.20 4.10 11.42
C ARG A 24 -0.27 2.61 11.11
N ALA A 25 -0.43 2.25 9.84
CA ALA A 25 -0.47 0.86 9.40
C ALA A 25 0.86 0.14 9.70
N GLU A 26 1.99 0.80 9.41
CA GLU A 26 3.33 0.30 9.71
C GLU A 26 3.53 0.11 11.21
N ARG A 27 3.27 1.13 12.02
CA ARG A 27 3.42 1.04 13.50
C ARG A 27 2.58 -0.06 14.12
N LEU A 28 1.37 -0.29 13.62
CA LEU A 28 0.51 -1.36 14.12
C LEU A 28 1.03 -2.74 13.72
N ARG A 29 1.56 -2.90 12.50
CA ARG A 29 2.22 -4.13 12.05
C ARG A 29 3.48 -4.42 12.85
N GLU A 30 4.37 -3.45 13.01
CA GLU A 30 5.57 -3.59 13.84
C GLU A 30 5.23 -4.00 15.27
N LYS A 31 4.14 -3.45 15.82
CA LYS A 31 3.66 -3.82 17.15
C LYS A 31 3.18 -5.28 17.19
N ALA A 32 2.42 -5.72 16.20
CA ALA A 32 1.96 -7.11 16.11
C ALA A 32 3.16 -8.07 15.97
N ASP A 33 4.09 -7.78 15.07
CA ASP A 33 5.30 -8.58 14.83
C ASP A 33 6.18 -8.66 16.09
N ARG A 34 6.31 -7.56 16.84
CA ARG A 34 7.06 -7.54 18.10
C ARG A 34 6.44 -8.46 19.14
N LEU A 35 5.12 -8.45 19.27
CA LEU A 35 4.40 -9.30 20.22
C LEU A 35 4.52 -10.78 19.84
N GLU A 36 4.42 -11.09 18.55
CA GLU A 36 4.62 -12.45 18.04
C GLU A 36 6.05 -12.94 18.32
N ARG A 37 7.08 -12.15 18.00
CA ARG A 37 8.49 -12.48 18.28
C ARG A 37 8.80 -12.62 19.77
N ALA A 38 8.05 -11.93 20.63
CA ALA A 38 8.15 -12.07 22.08
C ALA A 38 7.40 -13.29 22.65
N GLY A 39 6.78 -14.11 21.79
CA GLY A 39 6.02 -15.30 22.21
C GLY A 39 4.67 -14.96 22.87
N ILE A 40 4.18 -13.73 22.68
CA ILE A 40 2.93 -13.23 23.24
C ILE A 40 2.02 -12.70 22.12
N PRO A 41 1.63 -13.55 21.14
CA PRO A 41 0.80 -13.11 20.02
C PRO A 41 -0.50 -12.49 20.54
N SER A 42 -0.89 -11.38 19.93
CA SER A 42 -2.12 -10.66 20.29
C SER A 42 -3.00 -10.49 19.07
N GLU A 43 -4.11 -11.22 19.05
CA GLU A 43 -5.13 -11.13 18.01
C GLU A 43 -5.65 -9.69 17.84
N SER A 44 -5.85 -8.97 18.95
CA SER A 44 -6.25 -7.55 18.89
C SER A 44 -5.20 -6.64 18.24
N ALA A 45 -3.90 -6.95 18.38
CA ALA A 45 -2.85 -6.20 17.69
C ALA A 45 -2.82 -6.55 16.20
N ALA A 46 -2.93 -7.84 15.87
CA ALA A 46 -2.99 -8.33 14.49
C ALA A 46 -4.19 -7.74 13.73
N ASN A 47 -5.40 -7.86 14.28
CA ASN A 47 -6.63 -7.35 13.65
C ASN A 47 -6.58 -5.82 13.42
N ARG A 48 -5.92 -5.08 14.32
CA ARG A 48 -5.72 -3.64 14.14
C ARG A 48 -4.71 -3.32 13.05
N ALA A 49 -3.62 -4.09 12.96
CA ALA A 49 -2.65 -3.96 11.89
C ALA A 49 -3.29 -4.28 10.54
N GLU A 50 -4.00 -5.41 10.45
CA GLU A 50 -4.72 -5.83 9.25
C GLU A 50 -5.73 -4.77 8.80
N ARG A 51 -6.55 -4.25 9.71
CA ARG A 51 -7.52 -3.20 9.38
C ARG A 51 -6.86 -1.92 8.87
N ALA A 52 -5.75 -1.50 9.48
CA ALA A 52 -5.03 -0.33 9.03
C ALA A 52 -4.39 -0.54 7.64
N TRP A 53 -3.90 -1.75 7.35
CA TRP A 53 -3.42 -2.11 6.02
C TRP A 53 -4.55 -2.16 4.98
N ALA A 54 -5.70 -2.72 5.32
CA ALA A 54 -6.87 -2.73 4.43
C ALA A 54 -7.34 -1.30 4.06
N GLU A 55 -7.23 -0.34 4.99
CA GLU A 55 -7.50 1.08 4.71
C GLU A 55 -6.51 1.65 3.67
N VAL A 56 -5.22 1.33 3.79
CA VAL A 56 -4.18 1.71 2.81
C VAL A 56 -4.45 1.09 1.44
N GLU A 57 -4.70 -0.23 1.40
CA GLU A 57 -4.96 -0.98 0.16
C GLU A 57 -6.20 -0.46 -0.57
N THR A 58 -7.28 -0.16 0.17
CA THR A 58 -8.51 0.41 -0.40
C THR A 58 -8.21 1.76 -1.09
N GLY A 59 -7.43 2.61 -0.43
CA GLY A 59 -7.04 3.90 -0.98
C GLY A 59 -6.15 3.80 -2.22
N LEU A 60 -5.16 2.89 -2.20
CA LEU A 60 -4.30 2.61 -3.35
C LEU A 60 -5.08 2.03 -4.53
N HIS A 61 -6.08 1.17 -4.28
CA HIS A 61 -6.95 0.65 -5.32
C HIS A 61 -7.81 1.74 -5.97
N ALA A 62 -8.33 2.69 -5.17
CA ALA A 62 -9.05 3.85 -5.70
C ALA A 62 -8.14 4.73 -6.56
N LEU A 63 -6.91 4.97 -6.11
CA LEU A 63 -5.90 5.72 -6.88
C LEU A 63 -5.55 5.01 -8.20
N ARG A 64 -5.32 3.69 -8.17
CA ARG A 64 -5.07 2.85 -9.36
C ARG A 64 -6.18 3.02 -10.39
N THR A 65 -7.44 2.94 -9.95
CA THR A 65 -8.62 3.08 -10.82
C THR A 65 -8.71 4.47 -11.44
N SER A 66 -8.45 5.52 -10.66
CA SER A 66 -8.43 6.90 -11.13
C SER A 66 -7.29 7.16 -12.14
N PHE A 67 -6.10 6.66 -11.84
CA PHE A 67 -4.93 6.76 -12.71
C PHE A 67 -5.14 6.02 -14.04
N ALA A 68 -5.67 4.79 -13.99
CA ALA A 68 -6.01 4.04 -15.19
C ALA A 68 -7.03 4.79 -16.06
N SER A 69 -8.07 5.33 -15.44
CA SER A 69 -9.13 6.07 -16.15
C SER A 69 -8.63 7.36 -16.80
N SER A 70 -7.64 8.02 -16.21
CA SER A 70 -7.10 9.30 -16.69
C SER A 70 -5.92 9.18 -17.66
N ALA A 71 -5.04 8.19 -17.48
CA ALA A 71 -3.72 8.17 -18.11
C ALA A 71 -3.50 7.04 -19.13
N GLY A 72 -4.28 5.94 -19.15
CA GLY A 72 -3.99 4.88 -20.13
C GLY A 72 -4.72 3.53 -20.02
N GLY A 73 -5.87 3.46 -19.35
CA GLY A 73 -6.63 2.22 -19.14
C GLY A 73 -5.76 1.09 -18.59
N ARG A 74 -5.78 -0.08 -19.23
CA ARG A 74 -4.98 -1.25 -18.83
C ARG A 74 -3.46 -1.01 -18.84
N ALA A 75 -2.94 -0.08 -19.65
CA ALA A 75 -1.52 0.23 -19.63
C ALA A 75 -1.17 1.07 -18.40
N GLY A 76 -2.08 1.96 -17.98
CA GLY A 76 -1.95 2.74 -16.74
C GLY A 76 -1.99 1.85 -15.51
N GLU A 77 -2.92 0.88 -15.48
CA GLU A 77 -2.99 -0.15 -14.45
C GLU A 77 -1.68 -0.90 -14.26
N ARG A 78 -1.09 -1.44 -15.34
CA ARG A 78 0.18 -2.19 -15.26
C ARG A 78 1.35 -1.33 -14.79
N ALA A 79 1.41 -0.08 -15.25
CA ALA A 79 2.45 0.85 -14.82
C ALA A 79 2.30 1.19 -13.33
N PHE A 80 1.07 1.34 -12.85
CA PHE A 80 0.77 1.56 -11.44
C PHE A 80 1.15 0.35 -10.58
N ASP A 81 0.71 -0.85 -10.97
CA ASP A 81 1.01 -2.09 -10.24
C ASP A 81 2.53 -2.31 -10.15
N HIS A 82 3.25 -2.11 -11.26
CA HIS A 82 4.71 -2.22 -11.28
C HIS A 82 5.39 -1.24 -10.32
N GLU A 83 4.94 0.01 -10.26
CA GLU A 83 5.53 1.00 -9.36
C GLU A 83 5.15 0.78 -7.89
N ILE A 84 3.96 0.25 -7.59
CA ILE A 84 3.60 -0.17 -6.23
C ILE A 84 4.52 -1.28 -5.76
N GLU A 85 4.74 -2.33 -6.56
CA GLU A 85 5.67 -3.42 -6.22
C GLU A 85 7.10 -2.91 -6.00
N ARG A 86 7.53 -1.91 -6.78
CA ARG A 86 8.87 -1.30 -6.69
C ARG A 86 9.04 -0.41 -5.45
N LEU A 87 8.05 0.43 -5.15
CA LEU A 87 8.12 1.43 -4.07
C LEU A 87 7.74 0.84 -2.70
N TYR A 88 6.79 -0.10 -2.69
CA TYR A 88 6.27 -0.71 -1.48
C TYR A 88 6.29 -2.24 -1.60
N PRO A 89 7.47 -2.87 -1.57
CA PRO A 89 7.58 -4.33 -1.69
C PRO A 89 6.88 -5.07 -0.55
N THR A 90 6.66 -4.42 0.60
CA THR A 90 5.93 -4.97 1.75
C THR A 90 4.41 -4.94 1.62
N LEU A 91 3.90 -4.18 0.63
CA LEU A 91 2.51 -4.17 0.17
C LEU A 91 2.27 -5.17 -0.96
N GLY A 92 3.35 -5.70 -1.55
CA GLY A 92 3.28 -6.74 -2.56
C GLY A 92 2.52 -7.94 -2.01
N VAL A 93 1.40 -8.24 -2.65
CA VAL A 93 0.54 -9.40 -2.43
C VAL A 93 1.41 -10.62 -2.16
N PRO A 94 1.13 -11.44 -1.12
CA PRO A 94 1.73 -12.76 -1.05
C PRO A 94 1.29 -13.51 -2.32
N GLY A 95 2.20 -13.58 -3.29
CA GLY A 95 1.99 -14.36 -4.49
C GLY A 95 1.97 -15.83 -4.10
N HIS A 96 0.78 -16.38 -3.86
CA HIS A 96 0.43 -17.76 -4.18
C HIS A 96 -1.09 -17.95 -4.21
#